data_AF-A0A2G3PU50-F1
#
_entry.id   AF-A0A2G3PU50-F1
#
_cell.length_a   1.000
_cell.length_b   1.000
_cell.length_c   1.000
_cell.angle_alpha   90.00
_cell.angle_beta   90.00
_cell.angle_gamma   90.00
#
_symmetry.space_group_name_H-M   'P 1'
#
loop_
_entity.id
_entity.type
_entity.pdbx_description
1 polymer ?
#
loop_
_entity_poly.entity_id
_entity_poly.type
_entity_poly.pdbx_seq_one_letter_code
_entity_poly.pdbx_strand_id
1 'polypeptide(L)'
;MHTIWVLANFHKAAVFIDSKVRDVEGMNIKNLYDFYCKRIAQNAKLKKNMTTLKQKSMFEILFLKYSDDYIALEQLALEEMDKKLGEVLIKKVKQDKMVAHRDYTYHTVNKTPDGVYIMSNIDSCNYDIQMVDLASILARIMQKNDWDIQLLYNLIRVYDKYNPISQEDFRALKAMLIYPEKYNSICSRYINSKRRWNYSMFEQKWQNMMLYKENELKAVKIIHSW
;
A
#
# COMPACT_ATOMS: atom_id res chain seq x y z
N MET A 1 -16.19 7.37 -4.85
CA MET A 1 -15.90 8.05 -6.14
C MET A 1 -15.27 9.42 -5.96
N HIS A 2 -15.88 10.37 -5.24
CA HIS A 2 -15.35 11.74 -5.11
C HIS A 2 -13.91 11.84 -4.55
N THR A 3 -13.58 11.08 -3.51
CA THR A 3 -12.22 11.03 -2.96
C THR A 3 -11.18 10.66 -4.03
N ILE A 4 -11.47 9.66 -4.88
CA ILE A 4 -10.55 9.27 -5.95
C ILE A 4 -10.41 10.37 -7.01
N TRP A 5 -11.51 11.07 -7.34
CA TRP A 5 -11.47 12.22 -8.23
C TRP A 5 -10.61 13.36 -7.67
N VAL A 6 -10.72 13.67 -6.37
CA VAL A 6 -9.88 14.70 -5.72
C VAL A 6 -8.40 14.29 -5.81
N LEU A 7 -8.06 13.04 -5.50
CA LEU A 7 -6.68 12.55 -5.58
C LEU A 7 -6.12 12.64 -6.99
N ALA A 8 -6.90 12.27 -8.01
CA ALA A 8 -6.48 12.34 -9.40
C ALA A 8 -6.15 13.79 -9.83
N ASN A 9 -7.00 14.75 -9.47
CA ASN A 9 -6.75 16.16 -9.79
C ASN A 9 -5.56 16.73 -9.01
N PHE A 10 -5.39 16.33 -7.75
CA PHE A 10 -4.22 16.70 -6.97
C PHE A 10 -2.94 16.17 -7.64
N HIS A 11 -2.86 14.87 -7.92
CA HIS A 11 -1.70 14.26 -8.56
C HIS A 11 -1.37 14.87 -9.92
N LYS A 12 -2.40 15.16 -10.74
CA LYS A 12 -2.25 15.85 -12.01
C LYS A 12 -1.62 17.25 -11.86
N ALA A 13 -1.98 17.98 -10.81
CA ALA A 13 -1.42 19.30 -10.52
C ALA A 13 -0.06 19.22 -9.79
N ALA A 14 0.22 18.10 -9.13
CA ALA A 14 1.38 17.86 -8.27
C ALA A 14 2.56 17.24 -9.03
N VAL A 15 2.84 17.75 -10.22
CA VAL A 15 4.01 17.42 -11.05
C VAL A 15 4.71 18.70 -11.46
N PHE A 16 5.99 18.59 -11.81
CA PHE A 16 6.88 19.72 -12.12
C PHE A 16 6.93 20.77 -11.00
N ILE A 17 6.79 20.32 -9.74
CA ILE A 17 6.81 21.19 -8.56
C ILE A 17 8.25 21.44 -8.14
N ASP A 18 8.66 22.71 -8.11
CA ASP A 18 9.95 23.14 -7.58
C ASP A 18 9.82 23.64 -6.14
N SER A 19 10.50 22.97 -5.22
CA SER A 19 10.55 23.36 -3.82
C SER A 19 11.75 24.25 -3.54
N LYS A 20 11.53 25.34 -2.80
CA LYS A 20 12.61 26.23 -2.33
C LYS A 20 13.46 25.62 -1.20
N VAL A 21 12.98 24.55 -0.58
CA VAL A 21 13.55 23.97 0.65
C VAL A 21 13.98 22.52 0.51
N ARG A 22 13.59 21.84 -0.57
CA ARG A 22 13.91 20.44 -0.82
C ARG A 22 14.31 20.27 -2.28
N ASP A 23 15.44 19.64 -2.50
CA ASP A 23 15.86 19.22 -3.84
C ASP A 23 15.42 17.77 -4.07
N VAL A 24 14.70 17.53 -5.16
CA VAL A 24 14.24 16.19 -5.57
C VAL A 24 15.42 15.23 -5.76
N GLU A 25 16.58 15.70 -6.20
CA GLU A 25 17.73 14.84 -6.44
C GLU A 25 18.32 14.26 -5.16
N GLY A 26 18.25 15.03 -4.08
CA GLY A 26 18.66 14.62 -2.74
C GLY A 26 17.63 13.76 -2.00
N MET A 27 16.45 13.51 -2.58
CA MET A 27 15.41 12.73 -1.93
C MET A 27 15.66 11.23 -2.03
N ASN A 28 15.60 10.57 -0.87
CA ASN A 28 15.58 9.12 -0.78
C ASN A 28 14.16 8.59 -1.02
N ILE A 29 13.79 8.44 -2.29
CA ILE A 29 12.54 7.81 -2.70
C ILE A 29 12.68 6.30 -2.52
N LYS A 30 11.71 5.68 -1.84
CA LYS A 30 11.76 4.26 -1.52
C LYS A 30 11.66 3.42 -2.80
N ASN A 31 12.67 2.59 -3.07
CA ASN A 31 12.55 1.52 -4.05
C ASN A 31 11.61 0.43 -3.52
N LEU A 32 10.46 0.26 -4.16
CA LEU A 32 9.42 -0.67 -3.73
C LEU A 32 9.85 -2.14 -3.86
N TYR A 33 10.58 -2.49 -4.92
CA TYR A 33 11.13 -3.84 -5.09
C TYR A 33 12.08 -4.19 -3.92
N ASP A 34 13.08 -3.33 -3.68
CA ASP A 34 14.04 -3.57 -2.59
C ASP A 34 13.36 -3.61 -1.22
N PHE A 35 12.35 -2.75 -1.03
CA PHE A 35 11.54 -2.74 0.18
C PHE A 35 10.77 -4.06 0.37
N TYR A 36 10.11 -4.56 -0.68
CA TYR A 36 9.38 -5.84 -0.64
C TYR A 36 10.32 -7.02 -0.39
N CYS A 37 11.45 -7.12 -1.11
CA CYS A 37 12.45 -8.15 -0.87
C CYS A 37 12.94 -8.16 0.59
N LYS A 38 13.22 -6.98 1.15
CA LYS A 38 13.63 -6.84 2.55
C LYS A 38 12.55 -7.32 3.51
N ARG A 39 11.28 -6.97 3.26
CA ARG A 39 10.14 -7.37 4.09
C ARG A 39 9.89 -8.88 4.05
N ILE A 40 9.91 -9.48 2.87
CA ILE A 40 9.79 -10.93 2.67
C ILE A 40 10.88 -11.67 3.46
N ALA A 41 12.13 -11.24 3.35
CA ALA A 41 13.24 -11.84 4.09
C ALA A 41 13.06 -11.73 5.62
N GLN A 42 12.54 -10.59 6.11
CA GLN A 42 12.19 -10.40 7.52
C GLN A 42 11.07 -11.35 7.96
N ASN A 43 10.02 -11.51 7.15
CA ASN A 43 8.88 -12.37 7.45
C ASN A 43 9.26 -13.86 7.43
N ALA A 44 10.12 -14.29 6.50
CA ALA A 44 10.69 -15.63 6.48
C ALA A 44 11.49 -15.94 7.75
N LYS A 45 12.33 -15.00 8.19
CA LYS A 45 13.07 -15.12 9.46
C LYS A 45 12.12 -15.16 10.66
N LEU A 46 11.08 -14.33 10.65
CA LEU A 46 10.05 -14.32 11.70
C LEU A 46 9.35 -15.68 11.82
N LYS A 47 8.91 -16.25 10.69
CA LYS A 47 8.26 -17.57 10.64
C LYS A 47 9.17 -18.68 11.17
N LYS A 48 10.43 -18.69 10.77
CA LYS A 48 11.43 -19.64 11.29
C LYS A 48 11.58 -19.51 12.80
N ASN A 49 11.73 -18.30 13.32
CA ASN A 49 11.85 -18.06 14.76
C ASN A 49 10.62 -18.54 15.53
N MET A 50 9.41 -18.18 15.08
CA MET A 50 8.16 -18.59 15.72
C MET A 50 7.98 -20.11 15.76
N THR A 51 8.41 -20.82 14.71
CA THR A 51 8.30 -22.29 14.65
C THR A 51 9.07 -22.95 15.80
N THR A 52 10.25 -22.43 16.12
CA THR A 52 11.15 -22.97 17.16
C THR A 52 10.70 -22.67 18.61
N LEU A 53 9.67 -21.84 18.81
CA LEU A 53 9.18 -21.51 20.15
C LEU A 53 8.53 -22.73 20.82
N LYS A 54 8.97 -23.05 22.05
CA LYS A 54 8.40 -24.13 22.88
C LYS A 54 6.95 -23.84 23.29
N GLN A 55 6.69 -22.61 23.72
CA GLN A 55 5.35 -22.10 24.01
C GLN A 55 5.04 -20.98 23.05
N LYS A 56 3.86 -21.05 22.42
CA LYS A 56 3.40 -20.10 21.42
C LYS A 56 2.22 -19.32 21.95
N SER A 57 2.19 -18.01 21.69
CA SER A 57 0.99 -17.19 21.88
C SER A 57 -0.07 -17.54 20.84
N MET A 58 -1.33 -17.14 21.09
CA MET A 58 -2.41 -17.34 20.12
C MET A 58 -2.11 -16.66 18.78
N PHE A 59 -1.53 -15.46 18.82
CA PHE A 59 -1.05 -14.79 17.61
C PHE A 59 -0.03 -15.62 16.82
N GLU A 60 0.98 -16.20 17.49
CA GLU A 60 2.00 -17.03 16.81
C GLU A 60 1.40 -18.31 16.22
N ILE A 61 0.43 -18.92 16.90
CA ILE A 61 -0.32 -20.08 16.37
C ILE A 61 -1.07 -19.68 15.09
N LEU A 62 -1.83 -18.59 15.13
CA LEU A 62 -2.59 -18.09 13.98
C LEU A 62 -1.66 -17.66 12.83
N PHE A 63 -0.55 -17.01 13.14
CA PHE A 63 0.46 -16.61 12.17
C PHE A 63 1.02 -17.83 11.43
N LEU A 64 1.48 -18.86 12.17
CA LEU A 64 2.04 -20.06 11.55
C LEU A 64 0.99 -20.79 10.70
N LYS A 65 -0.28 -20.77 11.11
CA LYS A 65 -1.38 -21.42 10.40
C LYS A 65 -1.72 -20.77 9.05
N TYR A 66 -1.68 -19.43 8.95
CA TYR A 66 -2.21 -18.73 7.76
C TYR A 66 -1.19 -17.85 7.03
N SER A 67 0.06 -17.77 7.49
CA SER A 67 1.09 -16.93 6.85
C SER A 67 1.42 -17.33 5.42
N ASP A 68 1.27 -18.60 5.04
CA ASP A 68 1.63 -19.06 3.69
C ASP A 68 0.81 -18.38 2.59
N ASP A 69 -0.47 -18.11 2.84
CA ASP A 69 -1.31 -17.38 1.88
C ASP A 69 -0.76 -15.97 1.62
N TYR A 70 -0.32 -15.27 2.67
CA TYR A 70 0.26 -13.93 2.52
C TYR A 70 1.66 -13.96 1.93
N ILE A 71 2.48 -14.96 2.26
CA ILE A 71 3.79 -15.14 1.61
C ILE A 71 3.61 -15.35 0.11
N ALA A 72 2.60 -16.10 -0.31
CA ALA A 72 2.27 -16.25 -1.73
C ALA A 72 1.88 -14.91 -2.37
N LEU A 73 1.08 -14.08 -1.69
CA LEU A 73 0.77 -12.72 -2.17
C LEU A 73 2.02 -11.83 -2.30
N GLU A 74 2.96 -11.93 -1.35
CA GLU A 74 4.22 -11.19 -1.45
C GLU A 74 5.05 -11.60 -2.68
N GLN A 75 5.07 -12.89 -3.03
CA GLN A 75 5.74 -13.37 -4.25
C GLN A 75 5.03 -12.88 -5.51
N LEU A 76 3.71 -12.99 -5.58
CA LEU A 76 2.92 -12.46 -6.71
C LEU A 76 3.13 -10.95 -6.90
N ALA A 77 3.24 -10.19 -5.81
CA ALA A 77 3.54 -8.77 -5.90
C ALA A 77 4.94 -8.49 -6.49
N LEU A 78 5.93 -9.37 -6.26
CA LEU A 78 7.27 -9.25 -6.84
C LEU A 78 7.33 -9.66 -8.33
N GLU A 79 6.41 -10.51 -8.79
CA GLU A 79 6.26 -10.79 -10.23
C GLU A 79 5.85 -9.52 -10.99
N GLU A 80 5.01 -8.69 -10.36
CA GLU A 80 4.56 -7.42 -10.92
C GLU A 80 5.52 -6.25 -10.63
N MET A 81 6.16 -6.20 -9.46
CA MET A 81 7.14 -5.18 -9.08
C MET A 81 8.55 -5.74 -9.17
N ASP A 82 9.15 -5.74 -10.36
CA ASP A 82 10.56 -6.11 -10.52
C ASP A 82 11.52 -4.94 -10.24
N LYS A 83 12.81 -5.24 -10.17
CA LYS A 83 13.87 -4.25 -9.90
C LYS A 83 13.86 -3.09 -10.91
N LYS A 84 13.66 -3.39 -12.19
CA LYS A 84 13.66 -2.40 -13.27
C LYS A 84 12.47 -1.46 -13.12
N LEU A 85 11.28 -1.98 -12.82
CA LEU A 85 10.09 -1.16 -12.57
C LEU A 85 10.32 -0.22 -11.38
N GLY A 86 10.87 -0.72 -10.27
CA GLY A 86 11.21 0.10 -9.11
C GLY A 86 12.14 1.27 -9.45
N GLU A 87 13.17 1.02 -10.26
CA GLU A 87 14.11 2.06 -10.73
C GLU A 87 13.43 3.06 -11.69
N VAL A 88 12.57 2.58 -12.60
CA VAL A 88 11.81 3.43 -13.54
C VAL A 88 10.89 4.38 -12.78
N LEU A 89 10.17 3.90 -11.77
CA LEU A 89 9.27 4.73 -10.96
C LEU A 89 10.03 5.84 -10.21
N ILE A 90 11.18 5.52 -9.61
CA ILE A 90 12.01 6.53 -8.94
C ILE A 90 12.52 7.57 -9.93
N LYS A 91 13.00 7.11 -11.10
CA LYS A 91 13.48 8.01 -12.15
C LYS A 91 12.37 8.96 -12.60
N LYS A 92 11.15 8.44 -12.81
CA LYS A 92 9.97 9.23 -13.16
C LYS A 92 9.66 10.30 -12.12
N VAL A 93 9.65 9.95 -10.83
CA VAL A 93 9.44 10.92 -9.74
C VAL A 93 10.45 12.06 -9.80
N LYS A 94 11.73 11.75 -10.05
CA LYS A 94 12.79 12.75 -10.15
C LYS A 94 12.64 13.65 -11.38
N GLN A 95 12.42 13.04 -12.55
CA GLN A 95 12.27 13.76 -13.82
C GLN A 95 11.05 14.69 -13.81
N ASP A 96 9.92 14.17 -13.35
CA ASP A 96 8.65 14.90 -13.37
C ASP A 96 8.42 15.67 -12.07
N LYS A 97 9.38 15.68 -11.13
CA LYS A 97 9.28 16.30 -9.80
C LYS A 97 7.93 16.01 -9.14
N MET A 98 7.52 14.74 -9.17
CA MET A 98 6.20 14.30 -8.74
C MET A 98 6.06 14.41 -7.23
N VAL A 99 4.98 15.02 -6.77
CA VAL A 99 4.64 15.11 -5.35
C VAL A 99 3.47 14.18 -5.05
N ALA A 100 3.66 13.33 -4.05
CA ALA A 100 2.61 12.53 -3.44
C ALA A 100 2.16 13.19 -2.13
N HIS A 101 0.92 12.95 -1.73
CA HIS A 101 0.32 13.42 -0.49
C HIS A 101 0.85 12.66 0.73
N ARG A 102 1.12 11.36 0.63
CA ARG A 102 1.67 10.46 1.67
C ARG A 102 0.82 10.21 2.91
N ASP A 103 -0.20 11.03 3.18
CA ASP A 103 -1.20 10.79 4.23
C ASP A 103 -2.64 10.84 3.69
N TYR A 104 -2.86 10.40 2.44
CA TYR A 104 -4.17 10.55 1.81
C TYR A 104 -5.20 9.55 2.37
N THR A 105 -6.24 10.07 3.01
CA THR A 105 -7.34 9.27 3.58
C THR A 105 -8.70 9.93 3.35
N TYR A 106 -9.79 9.25 3.70
CA TYR A 106 -11.14 9.85 3.64
C TYR A 106 -11.35 10.97 4.68
N HIS A 107 -10.48 11.09 5.69
CA HIS A 107 -10.53 12.17 6.69
C HIS A 107 -9.75 13.41 6.27
N THR A 108 -8.77 13.26 5.36
CA THR A 108 -7.96 14.37 4.87
C THR A 108 -8.60 15.10 3.70
N VAL A 109 -9.84 14.75 3.35
CA VAL A 109 -10.61 15.35 2.25
C VAL A 109 -12.00 15.68 2.73
N ASN A 110 -12.34 16.97 2.72
CA ASN A 110 -13.63 17.46 3.14
C ASN A 110 -14.33 18.17 1.98
N LYS A 111 -15.67 18.05 1.91
CA LYS A 111 -16.49 18.78 0.96
C LYS A 111 -17.20 19.92 1.69
N THR A 112 -17.04 21.14 1.21
CA THR A 112 -17.71 22.31 1.74
C THR A 112 -19.19 22.35 1.29
N PRO A 113 -20.06 23.16 1.93
CA PRO A 113 -21.46 23.29 1.54
C PRO A 113 -21.68 23.77 0.10
N ASP A 114 -20.79 24.61 -0.42
CA ASP A 114 -20.77 25.10 -1.80
C ASP A 114 -20.18 24.08 -2.80
N GLY A 115 -19.77 22.91 -2.32
CA GLY A 115 -19.36 21.78 -3.15
C GLY A 115 -17.88 21.74 -3.51
N VAL A 116 -17.06 22.60 -2.92
CA VAL A 116 -15.60 22.63 -3.07
C VAL A 116 -14.98 21.53 -2.20
N TYR A 117 -13.90 20.91 -2.70
CA TYR A 117 -13.14 19.92 -1.94
C TYR A 117 -11.88 20.54 -1.36
N ILE A 118 -11.67 20.38 -0.06
CA ILE A 118 -10.49 20.84 0.67
C ILE A 118 -9.68 19.64 1.13
N MET A 119 -8.38 19.68 0.85
CA MET A 119 -7.41 18.68 1.27
C MET A 119 -6.56 19.22 2.42
N SER A 120 -6.48 18.47 3.53
CA SER A 120 -5.65 18.79 4.69
C SER A 120 -4.35 17.98 4.69
N ASN A 121 -3.43 18.25 5.62
CA ASN A 121 -2.16 17.54 5.80
C ASN A 121 -1.17 17.71 4.63
N ILE A 122 -1.22 18.88 3.97
CA ILE A 122 -0.32 19.23 2.86
C ILE A 122 1.16 19.28 3.29
N ASP A 123 1.44 19.46 4.58
CA ASP A 123 2.78 19.39 5.16
C ASP A 123 3.40 17.98 5.10
N SER A 124 2.58 16.94 4.97
CA SER A 124 3.02 15.56 4.75
C SER A 124 3.44 15.28 3.29
N CYS A 125 3.04 16.13 2.35
CA CYS A 125 3.37 15.99 0.94
C CYS A 125 4.88 16.00 0.71
N ASN A 126 5.33 15.16 -0.22
CA ASN A 126 6.74 15.12 -0.60
C ASN A 126 6.96 14.53 -1.99
N TYR A 127 8.16 14.71 -2.53
CA TYR A 127 8.57 14.00 -3.74
C TYR A 127 8.50 12.49 -3.52
N ASP A 128 7.59 11.81 -4.24
CA ASP A 128 7.35 10.37 -4.08
C ASP A 128 6.47 9.83 -5.23
N ILE A 129 6.34 8.50 -5.27
CA ILE A 129 5.52 7.77 -6.23
C ILE A 129 4.03 7.98 -5.90
N GLN A 130 3.32 8.73 -6.73
CA GLN A 130 1.89 9.05 -6.55
C GLN A 130 0.99 7.80 -6.48
N MET A 131 1.34 6.70 -7.14
CA MET A 131 0.57 5.46 -7.07
C MET A 131 0.49 4.87 -5.65
N VAL A 132 1.42 5.22 -4.76
CA VAL A 132 1.38 4.79 -3.34
C VAL A 132 0.14 5.34 -2.63
N ASP A 133 -0.23 6.60 -2.87
CA ASP A 133 -1.44 7.18 -2.29
C ASP A 133 -2.69 6.52 -2.84
N LEU A 134 -2.73 6.27 -4.16
CA LEU A 134 -3.87 5.61 -4.81
C LEU A 134 -4.06 4.19 -4.28
N ALA A 135 -2.99 3.38 -4.24
CA ALA A 135 -3.04 2.03 -3.68
C ALA A 135 -3.50 2.03 -2.22
N SER A 136 -2.98 2.95 -1.41
CA SER A 136 -3.32 3.08 0.01
C SER A 136 -4.82 3.37 0.21
N ILE A 137 -5.39 4.34 -0.51
CA ILE A 137 -6.82 4.66 -0.37
C ILE A 137 -7.72 3.56 -0.95
N LEU A 138 -7.34 2.96 -2.08
CA LEU A 138 -8.10 1.86 -2.68
C LEU A 138 -8.15 0.66 -1.73
N ALA A 139 -7.01 0.22 -1.18
CA ALA A 139 -6.96 -0.90 -0.23
C ALA A 139 -7.84 -0.64 1.01
N ARG A 140 -7.87 0.60 1.53
CA ARG A 140 -8.76 0.98 2.64
C ARG A 140 -10.23 0.92 2.27
N ILE A 141 -10.60 1.32 1.05
CA ILE A 141 -11.98 1.21 0.56
C ILE A 141 -12.34 -0.27 0.40
N MET A 142 -11.47 -1.08 -0.20
CA MET A 142 -11.70 -2.52 -0.41
C MET A 142 -11.89 -3.29 0.88
N GLN A 143 -11.08 -3.02 1.91
CA GLN A 143 -11.26 -3.62 3.25
C GLN A 143 -12.63 -3.33 3.89
N LYS A 144 -13.28 -2.21 3.51
CA LYS A 144 -14.61 -1.84 4.01
C LYS A 144 -15.77 -2.30 3.13
N ASN A 145 -15.46 -2.81 1.94
CA ASN A 145 -16.45 -3.20 0.93
C ASN A 145 -16.15 -4.61 0.42
N ASP A 146 -15.70 -5.49 1.33
CA ASP A 146 -15.47 -6.92 1.07
C ASP A 146 -14.67 -7.23 -0.19
N TRP A 147 -13.71 -6.37 -0.55
CA TRP A 147 -12.90 -6.49 -1.76
C TRP A 147 -13.72 -6.64 -3.05
N ASP A 148 -14.83 -5.91 -3.16
CA ASP A 148 -15.62 -5.81 -4.39
C ASP A 148 -14.77 -5.34 -5.59
N ILE A 149 -14.48 -6.26 -6.49
CA ILE A 149 -13.68 -6.02 -7.70
C ILE A 149 -14.34 -5.06 -8.67
N GLN A 150 -15.67 -5.06 -8.79
CA GLN A 150 -16.35 -4.13 -9.68
C GLN A 150 -16.24 -2.71 -9.14
N LEU A 151 -16.33 -2.54 -7.83
CA LEU A 151 -16.05 -1.27 -7.18
C LEU A 151 -14.59 -0.83 -7.39
N LEU A 152 -13.61 -1.72 -7.20
CA LEU A 152 -12.19 -1.42 -7.44
C LEU A 152 -11.95 -0.92 -8.86
N TYR A 153 -12.45 -1.66 -9.86
CA TYR A 153 -12.34 -1.31 -11.27
C TYR A 153 -12.95 0.07 -11.55
N ASN A 154 -14.14 0.33 -11.04
CA ASN A 154 -14.80 1.64 -11.20
C ASN A 154 -13.99 2.78 -10.57
N LEU A 155 -13.38 2.56 -9.40
CA LEU A 155 -12.56 3.57 -8.74
C LEU A 155 -11.26 3.84 -9.52
N ILE A 156 -10.59 2.79 -10.01
CA ILE A 156 -9.40 2.95 -10.87
C ILE A 156 -9.76 3.74 -12.14
N ARG A 157 -10.88 3.41 -12.79
CA ARG A 157 -11.36 4.17 -13.96
C ARG A 157 -11.67 5.63 -13.65
N VAL A 158 -12.19 5.93 -12.47
CA VAL A 158 -12.37 7.32 -12.03
C VAL A 158 -11.03 8.02 -11.91
N TYR A 159 -10.00 7.38 -11.36
CA TYR A 159 -8.68 7.99 -11.30
C TYR A 159 -8.10 8.24 -12.70
N ASP A 160 -8.04 7.17 -13.50
CA ASP A 160 -7.47 7.14 -14.85
C ASP A 160 -8.10 8.17 -15.79
N LYS A 161 -9.42 8.38 -15.70
CA LYS A 161 -10.12 9.41 -16.49
C LYS A 161 -9.56 10.82 -16.31
N TYR A 162 -9.07 11.17 -15.12
CA TYR A 162 -8.63 12.53 -14.80
C TYR A 162 -7.10 12.66 -14.75
N ASN A 163 -6.40 11.59 -14.36
CA ASN A 163 -4.95 11.47 -14.41
C ASN A 163 -4.58 10.09 -15.02
N PRO A 164 -4.37 10.02 -16.35
CA PRO A 164 -4.14 8.75 -17.05
C PRO A 164 -2.99 7.94 -16.45
N ILE A 165 -3.24 6.65 -16.24
CA ILE A 165 -2.29 5.72 -15.65
C ILE A 165 -1.47 5.09 -16.77
N SER A 166 -0.15 5.30 -16.75
CA SER A 166 0.76 4.63 -17.68
C SER A 166 0.80 3.11 -17.46
N GLN A 167 1.31 2.34 -18.42
CA GLN A 167 1.42 0.88 -18.25
C GLN A 167 2.31 0.53 -17.04
N GLU A 168 3.41 1.26 -16.85
CA GLU A 168 4.31 1.10 -15.72
C GLU A 168 3.63 1.44 -14.39
N ASP A 169 2.88 2.54 -14.32
CA ASP A 169 2.13 2.92 -13.12
C ASP A 169 1.01 1.92 -12.81
N PHE A 170 0.34 1.38 -13.83
CA PHE A 170 -0.71 0.39 -13.65
C PHE A 170 -0.14 -0.93 -13.14
N ARG A 171 0.98 -1.38 -13.71
CA ARG A 171 1.73 -2.55 -13.21
C ARG A 171 2.18 -2.35 -11.76
N ALA A 172 2.67 -1.15 -11.43
CA ALA A 172 3.03 -0.79 -10.06
C ALA A 172 1.83 -0.80 -9.11
N LEU A 173 0.69 -0.24 -9.54
CA LEU A 173 -0.56 -0.24 -8.79
C LEU A 173 -1.07 -1.65 -8.53
N LYS A 174 -1.05 -2.53 -9.55
CA LYS A 174 -1.34 -3.96 -9.39
C LYS A 174 -0.48 -4.57 -8.30
N ALA A 175 0.84 -4.41 -8.39
CA ALA A 175 1.76 -4.95 -7.39
C ALA A 175 1.45 -4.46 -5.97
N MET A 176 1.15 -3.16 -5.79
CA MET A 176 0.81 -2.59 -4.48
C MET A 176 -0.54 -3.09 -3.93
N LEU A 177 -1.52 -3.38 -4.79
CA LEU A 177 -2.81 -3.94 -4.40
C LEU A 177 -2.73 -5.43 -4.07
N ILE A 178 -1.82 -6.16 -4.73
CA ILE A 178 -1.51 -7.57 -4.44
C ILE A 178 -0.71 -7.69 -3.15
N TYR A 179 0.24 -6.77 -2.93
CA TYR A 179 1.13 -6.81 -1.79
C TYR A 179 0.37 -6.71 -0.46
N PRO A 180 0.54 -7.66 0.48
CA PRO A 180 -0.28 -7.71 1.70
C PRO A 180 0.26 -6.75 2.77
N GLU A 181 0.05 -5.45 2.57
CA GLU A 181 0.61 -4.39 3.42
C GLU A 181 0.14 -4.50 4.88
N LYS A 182 -1.11 -4.95 5.11
CA LYS A 182 -1.63 -5.14 6.48
C LYS A 182 -0.89 -6.25 7.22
N TYR A 183 -0.69 -7.39 6.59
CA TYR A 183 0.10 -8.52 7.11
C TYR A 183 1.53 -8.07 7.41
N ASN A 184 2.17 -7.37 6.46
CA ASN A 184 3.52 -6.85 6.60
C ASN A 184 3.66 -5.83 7.74
N SER A 185 2.67 -4.96 7.91
CA SER A 185 2.63 -4.00 9.01
C SER A 185 2.53 -4.70 10.37
N ILE A 186 1.73 -5.77 10.48
CA ILE A 186 1.63 -6.59 11.69
C ILE A 186 2.97 -7.26 12.00
N CYS A 187 3.59 -7.92 11.01
CA CYS A 187 4.90 -8.57 11.15
C CYS A 187 5.98 -7.58 11.60
N SER A 188 6.07 -6.44 10.91
CA SER A 188 7.02 -5.38 11.23
C SER A 188 6.85 -4.87 12.66
N ARG A 189 5.62 -4.65 13.11
CA ARG A 189 5.35 -4.17 14.47
C ARG A 189 5.67 -5.24 15.51
N TYR A 190 5.40 -6.51 15.22
CA TYR A 190 5.72 -7.61 16.10
C TYR A 190 7.25 -7.76 16.25
N ILE A 191 8.01 -7.74 15.16
CA ILE A 191 9.49 -7.81 15.17
C ILE A 191 10.09 -6.69 16.03
N ASN A 192 9.54 -5.48 15.95
CA ASN A 192 10.03 -4.33 16.71
C ASN A 192 9.46 -4.24 18.14
N SER A 193 8.54 -5.13 18.53
CA SER A 193 7.97 -5.15 19.88
C SER A 193 8.95 -5.81 20.86
N LYS A 194 9.39 -5.05 21.87
CA LYS A 194 10.31 -5.57 22.91
C LYS A 194 9.62 -6.35 24.03
N ARG A 195 8.27 -6.37 24.10
CA ARG A 195 7.53 -6.90 25.26
C ARG A 195 6.44 -7.91 24.86
N ARG A 196 6.49 -9.09 25.49
CA ARG A 196 5.57 -10.22 25.22
C ARG A 196 4.14 -10.00 25.73
N TRP A 197 3.92 -9.15 26.72
CA TRP A 197 2.57 -8.92 27.28
C TRP A 197 1.60 -8.17 26.36
N ASN A 198 2.06 -7.66 25.21
CA ASN A 198 1.25 -6.90 24.25
C ASN A 198 0.78 -7.79 23.07
N TYR A 199 0.83 -9.12 23.25
CA TYR A 199 0.51 -10.08 22.19
C TYR A 199 -0.98 -10.19 21.86
N SER A 200 -1.88 -9.86 22.81
CA SER A 200 -3.32 -9.80 22.54
C SER A 200 -3.70 -8.74 21.49
N MET A 201 -2.97 -7.63 21.42
CA MET A 201 -3.18 -6.61 20.39
C MET A 201 -2.81 -7.12 18.99
N PHE A 202 -1.78 -7.97 18.87
CA PHE A 202 -1.43 -8.59 17.60
C PHE A 202 -2.45 -9.64 17.17
N GLU A 203 -2.96 -10.42 18.13
CA GLU A 203 -4.05 -11.37 17.90
C GLU A 203 -5.30 -10.65 17.35
N GLN A 204 -5.76 -9.58 18.01
CA GLN A 204 -6.92 -8.80 17.54
C GLN A 204 -6.70 -8.23 16.13
N LYS A 205 -5.51 -7.67 15.86
CA LYS A 205 -5.17 -7.16 14.53
C LYS A 205 -5.18 -8.25 13.47
N TRP A 206 -4.73 -9.45 13.83
CA TRP A 206 -4.74 -10.60 12.93
C TRP A 206 -6.16 -11.09 12.67
N GLN A 207 -6.97 -11.27 13.71
CA GLN A 207 -8.39 -11.66 13.58
C GLN A 207 -9.17 -10.69 12.70
N ASN A 208 -8.98 -9.38 12.90
CA ASN A 208 -9.62 -8.36 12.06
C ASN A 208 -9.19 -8.45 10.58
N MET A 209 -7.94 -8.85 10.30
CA MET A 209 -7.47 -9.08 8.94
C MET A 209 -8.07 -10.34 8.33
N MET A 210 -8.32 -11.38 9.14
CA MET A 210 -8.95 -12.62 8.66
C MET A 210 -10.39 -12.41 8.17
N LEU A 211 -11.09 -11.39 8.67
CA LEU A 211 -12.50 -11.12 8.30
C LEU A 211 -12.71 -10.95 6.80
N TYR A 212 -11.74 -10.38 6.08
CA TYR A 212 -11.83 -10.13 4.64
C TYR A 212 -10.86 -10.98 3.80
N LYS A 213 -10.12 -11.91 4.44
CA LYS A 213 -9.05 -12.69 3.79
C LYS A 213 -9.54 -13.42 2.53
N GLU A 214 -10.67 -14.13 2.62
CA GLU A 214 -11.14 -14.94 1.48
C GLU A 214 -11.47 -14.08 0.27
N ASN A 215 -12.08 -12.92 0.48
CA ASN A 215 -12.43 -12.01 -0.59
C ASN A 215 -11.20 -11.28 -1.14
N GLU A 216 -10.25 -10.90 -0.28
CA GLU A 216 -8.94 -10.37 -0.70
C GLU A 216 -8.22 -11.37 -1.62
N LEU A 217 -8.11 -12.64 -1.22
CA LEU A 217 -7.45 -13.67 -2.04
C LEU A 217 -8.14 -13.90 -3.39
N LYS A 218 -9.48 -13.84 -3.44
CA LYS A 218 -10.23 -13.93 -4.71
C LYS A 218 -9.99 -12.70 -5.59
N ALA A 219 -10.06 -11.51 -5.00
CA ALA A 219 -9.83 -10.24 -5.69
C ALA A 219 -8.41 -10.17 -6.27
N VAL A 220 -7.40 -10.55 -5.49
CA VAL A 220 -5.99 -10.55 -5.92
C VAL A 220 -5.76 -11.45 -7.13
N LYS A 221 -6.40 -12.62 -7.21
CA LYS A 221 -6.31 -13.49 -8.41
C LYS A 221 -6.82 -12.79 -9.66
N ILE A 222 -7.90 -12.00 -9.53
CA ILE A 222 -8.47 -11.23 -10.64
C ILE A 222 -7.57 -10.05 -10.98
N ILE A 223 -7.06 -9.32 -9.98
CA ILE A 223 -6.13 -8.19 -10.17
C ILE A 223 -4.89 -8.65 -10.91
N HIS A 224 -4.33 -9.80 -10.53
CA HIS A 224 -3.14 -10.36 -11.19
C HIS A 224 -3.38 -10.64 -12.68
N SER A 225 -4.60 -11.04 -13.07
CA SER A 225 -4.96 -11.29 -14.48
C SER A 225 -5.28 -10.05 -15.32
N TRP A 226 -5.31 -8.86 -14.72
CA TRP A 226 -5.51 -7.60 -15.46
C TRP A 226 -4.32 -7.23 -16.33
#